data_AF-A0A923LD68-F1
#
_entry.id   AF-A0A923LD68-F1
#
_cell.length_a   1.000
_cell.length_b   1.000
_cell.length_c   1.000
_cell.angle_alpha   90.00
_cell.angle_beta   90.00
_cell.angle_gamma   90.00
#
_symmetry.space_group_name_H-M   'P 1'
#
loop_
_entity.id
_entity.type
_entity.pdbx_description
1 polymer ?
#
loop_
_entity_poly.entity_id
_entity_poly.type
_entity_poly.pdbx_seq_one_letter_code
_entity_poly.pdbx_strand_id
1 'polypeptide(L)'
;MYVENANRATREGFITADNIEPNPKNPIIAAFFRNIGYADQLGSGVHNLFKYSKYYSGQEPEFIEGDVFKTIVPLNDEYSYDFVADKQEIKSADNNVRVPIRSADNKIMRKQQTKVLEYIKENGKITSHQAEILLQVKQRRARVILREMVEAGMQENM
;
A
#
# COMPACT_ATOMS: atom_id res chain seq x y z
N MET A 1 -7.47 -12.57 3.28
CA MET A 1 -8.68 -13.12 3.92
C MET A 1 -9.90 -12.63 3.15
N TYR A 2 -10.86 -13.53 2.93
CA TYR A 2 -12.09 -13.26 2.18
C TYR A 2 -13.29 -13.73 3.00
N VAL A 3 -14.29 -12.87 3.16
CA VAL A 3 -15.52 -13.17 3.91
C VAL A 3 -16.73 -12.64 3.16
N GLU A 4 -17.80 -13.43 3.15
CA GLU A 4 -19.10 -13.04 2.61
C GLU A 4 -20.19 -13.24 3.66
N ASN A 5 -21.19 -12.36 3.65
CA ASN A 5 -22.39 -12.50 4.46
C ASN A 5 -23.63 -12.12 3.65
N ALA A 6 -24.73 -12.84 3.86
CA ALA A 6 -26.01 -12.46 3.28
C ALA A 6 -26.39 -11.04 3.74
N ASN A 7 -26.95 -10.25 2.83
CA ASN A 7 -27.14 -8.84 3.07
C ASN A 7 -28.48 -8.31 2.58
N ARG A 8 -28.99 -7.29 3.28
CA ARG A 8 -30.05 -6.42 2.79
C ARG A 8 -29.44 -5.03 2.61
N ALA A 9 -28.94 -4.78 1.40
CA ALA A 9 -28.22 -3.55 1.10
C ALA A 9 -29.15 -2.34 1.09
N THR A 10 -28.73 -1.26 1.74
CA THR A 10 -29.40 0.04 1.66
C THR A 10 -28.92 0.84 0.43
N ARG A 11 -27.69 0.56 -0.01
CA ARG A 11 -27.02 1.15 -1.17
C ARG A 11 -26.07 0.11 -1.76
N GLU A 12 -25.83 0.15 -3.06
CA GLU A 12 -24.82 -0.71 -3.68
C GLU A 12 -23.50 0.04 -3.89
N GLY A 13 -22.38 -0.68 -3.82
CA GLY A 13 -21.05 -0.17 -4.17
C GLY A 13 -19.99 -0.39 -3.09
N PHE A 14 -18.86 0.30 -3.23
CA PHE A 14 -17.75 0.18 -2.30
C PHE A 14 -17.94 1.04 -1.05
N ILE A 15 -17.68 0.46 0.11
CA ILE A 15 -17.60 1.20 1.37
C ILE A 15 -16.15 1.60 1.60
N THR A 16 -15.91 2.90 1.76
CA THR A 16 -14.61 3.52 2.03
C THR A 16 -14.64 4.28 3.35
N ALA A 17 -13.48 4.59 3.92
CA ALA A 17 -13.38 5.33 5.17
C ALA A 17 -14.17 6.65 5.17
N ASP A 18 -14.26 7.32 4.01
CA ASP A 18 -14.91 8.62 3.85
C ASP A 18 -16.42 8.54 3.62
N ASN A 19 -16.94 7.39 3.19
CA ASN A 19 -18.35 7.25 2.82
C ASN A 19 -19.16 6.39 3.81
N ILE A 20 -18.54 5.89 4.88
CA ILE A 20 -19.21 5.07 5.90
C ILE A 20 -20.31 5.88 6.57
N GLU A 21 -21.54 5.37 6.45
CA GLU A 21 -22.68 5.83 7.22
C GLU A 21 -23.04 4.74 8.22
N PRO A 22 -22.93 5.00 9.54
CA PRO A 22 -23.27 4.01 10.56
C PRO A 22 -24.79 3.74 10.54
N ASN A 23 -25.20 2.63 9.95
CA ASN A 23 -26.59 2.16 10.00
C ASN A 23 -26.66 0.70 10.46
N PRO A 24 -27.20 0.41 11.66
CA PRO A 24 -27.25 -0.94 12.18
C PRO A 24 -28.39 -1.71 11.49
N LYS A 25 -28.05 -2.58 10.54
CA LYS A 25 -29.04 -3.45 9.86
C LYS A 25 -29.90 -4.28 10.83
N ASN A 26 -29.30 -4.68 11.97
CA ASN A 26 -29.99 -5.36 13.06
C ASN A 26 -29.72 -4.61 14.39
N PRO A 27 -30.52 -3.59 14.74
CA PRO A 27 -30.28 -2.75 15.91
C PRO A 27 -30.22 -3.52 17.24
N ILE A 28 -31.08 -4.53 17.40
CA ILE A 28 -31.15 -5.38 18.61
C ILE A 28 -29.86 -6.19 18.77
N ILE A 29 -29.40 -6.86 17.71
CA ILE A 29 -28.17 -7.66 17.72
C ILE A 29 -26.96 -6.76 17.98
N ALA A 30 -26.90 -5.60 17.31
CA ALA A 30 -25.82 -4.63 17.51
C ALA A 30 -25.80 -4.12 18.96
N ALA A 31 -26.95 -3.86 19.57
CA ALA A 31 -27.04 -3.46 20.97
C ALA A 31 -26.60 -4.59 21.92
N PHE A 32 -27.00 -5.83 21.66
CA PHE A 32 -26.59 -6.99 22.45
C PHE A 32 -25.06 -7.12 22.52
N PHE A 33 -24.37 -7.11 21.37
CA PHE A 33 -22.91 -7.23 21.34
C PHE A 33 -22.18 -6.04 21.97
N ARG A 34 -22.75 -4.83 21.89
CA ARG A 34 -22.22 -3.66 22.61
C ARG A 34 -22.36 -3.80 24.13
N ASN A 35 -23.51 -4.28 24.61
CA ASN A 35 -23.77 -4.41 26.04
C ASN A 35 -22.87 -5.43 26.72
N ILE A 36 -22.51 -6.51 26.02
CA ILE A 36 -21.57 -7.53 26.54
C ILE A 36 -20.10 -7.23 26.24
N GLY A 37 -19.80 -6.09 25.61
CA GLY A 37 -18.42 -5.64 25.37
C GLY A 37 -17.69 -6.35 24.22
N TYR A 38 -18.38 -7.05 23.33
CA TYR A 38 -17.76 -7.69 22.15
C TYR A 38 -17.70 -6.80 20.91
N ALA A 39 -18.47 -5.72 20.87
CA ALA A 39 -18.44 -4.76 19.79
C ALA A 39 -18.41 -3.33 20.32
N ASP A 40 -17.63 -2.48 19.67
CA ASP A 40 -17.59 -1.04 19.92
C ASP A 40 -18.77 -0.32 19.24
N GLN A 41 -18.66 1.01 19.11
CA GLN A 41 -19.57 1.83 18.33
C GLN A 41 -19.69 1.32 16.88
N LEU A 42 -20.87 1.47 16.30
CA LEU A 42 -21.13 1.02 14.93
C LEU A 42 -20.19 1.73 13.94
N GLY A 43 -19.60 0.96 13.03
CA GLY A 43 -18.66 1.48 12.01
C GLY A 43 -17.21 1.56 12.47
N SER A 44 -16.93 1.48 13.78
CA SER A 44 -15.56 1.45 14.32
C SER A 44 -14.72 0.30 13.75
N GLY A 45 -15.33 -0.88 13.56
CA GLY A 45 -14.66 -2.04 12.96
C GLY A 45 -14.16 -1.79 11.55
N VAL A 46 -14.92 -1.06 10.72
CA VAL A 46 -14.52 -0.70 9.36
C VAL A 46 -13.34 0.28 9.41
N HIS A 47 -13.44 1.33 10.24
CA HIS A 47 -12.36 2.31 10.41
C HIS A 47 -11.06 1.65 10.93
N ASN A 48 -11.19 0.77 11.92
CA ASN A 48 -10.06 0.01 12.46
C ASN A 48 -9.44 -0.88 11.37
N LEU A 49 -10.25 -1.55 10.53
CA LEU A 49 -9.70 -2.38 9.48
C LEU A 49 -8.97 -1.57 8.41
N PHE A 50 -9.49 -0.40 8.00
CA PHE A 50 -8.76 0.53 7.12
C PHE A 50 -7.42 0.97 7.72
N LYS A 51 -7.41 1.30 9.01
CA LYS A 51 -6.20 1.68 9.74
C LYS A 51 -5.19 0.54 9.79
N TYR A 52 -5.57 -0.62 10.30
CA TYR A 52 -4.67 -1.73 10.59
C TYR A 52 -4.29 -2.55 9.35
N SER A 53 -5.17 -2.72 8.37
CA SER A 53 -4.83 -3.40 7.11
C SER A 53 -3.61 -2.73 6.45
N LYS A 54 -3.55 -1.39 6.44
CA LYS A 54 -2.40 -0.66 5.92
C LYS A 54 -1.12 -0.92 6.72
N TYR A 55 -1.22 -1.03 8.05
CA TYR A 55 -0.08 -1.35 8.91
C TYR A 55 0.40 -2.79 8.76
N TYR A 56 -0.48 -3.75 8.52
CA TYR A 56 -0.12 -5.18 8.51
C TYR A 56 -0.07 -5.84 7.12
N SER A 57 -0.53 -5.18 6.07
CA SER A 57 -0.45 -5.70 4.70
C SER A 57 0.10 -4.71 3.68
N GLY A 58 0.15 -3.42 4.04
CA GLY A 58 0.54 -2.33 3.15
C GLY A 58 -0.53 -1.97 2.11
N GLN A 59 -1.69 -2.65 2.17
CA GLN A 59 -2.82 -2.46 1.27
C GLN A 59 -4.10 -2.17 2.08
N GLU A 60 -5.06 -1.53 1.43
CA GLU A 60 -6.36 -1.22 2.02
C GLU A 60 -7.32 -2.40 1.86
N PRO A 61 -8.23 -2.61 2.82
CA PRO A 61 -9.27 -3.61 2.69
C PRO A 61 -10.36 -3.13 1.72
N GLU A 62 -11.07 -4.06 1.12
CA GLU A 62 -12.23 -3.76 0.27
C GLU A 62 -13.51 -4.25 0.94
N PHE A 63 -14.51 -3.38 0.97
CA PHE A 63 -15.85 -3.68 1.45
C PHE A 63 -16.83 -3.41 0.31
N ILE A 64 -17.55 -4.45 -0.12
CA ILE A 64 -18.47 -4.38 -1.24
C ILE A 64 -19.87 -4.63 -0.71
N GLU A 65 -20.70 -3.61 -0.81
CA GLU A 65 -22.10 -3.63 -0.41
C GLU A 65 -22.97 -3.95 -1.63
N GLY A 66 -23.74 -5.03 -1.53
CA GLY A 66 -24.74 -5.48 -2.50
C GLY A 66 -25.60 -6.58 -1.90
N ASP A 67 -26.27 -7.39 -2.72
CA ASP A 67 -27.06 -8.55 -2.26
C ASP A 67 -26.29 -9.49 -1.31
N VAL A 68 -24.99 -9.62 -1.57
CA VAL A 68 -24.03 -10.25 -0.67
C VAL A 68 -23.03 -9.19 -0.23
N PHE A 69 -22.85 -9.05 1.07
CA PHE A 69 -21.80 -8.20 1.63
C PHE A 69 -20.48 -8.95 1.58
N LYS A 70 -19.47 -8.35 0.93
CA LYS A 70 -18.14 -8.96 0.79
C LYS A 70 -17.09 -8.11 1.49
N THR A 71 -16.19 -8.77 2.19
CA THR A 71 -15.01 -8.16 2.81
C THR A 71 -13.75 -8.87 2.34
N ILE A 72 -12.83 -8.09 1.76
CA ILE A 72 -11.53 -8.57 1.29
C ILE A 72 -10.47 -7.86 2.11
N VAL A 73 -9.74 -8.60 2.92
CA VAL A 73 -8.60 -8.08 3.69
C VAL A 73 -7.34 -8.64 3.07
N PRO A 74 -6.48 -7.81 2.45
CA PRO A 74 -5.19 -8.26 1.97
C PRO A 74 -4.36 -8.75 3.15
N LEU A 75 -3.80 -9.94 3.02
CA LEU A 75 -2.82 -10.48 3.97
C LEU A 75 -1.50 -10.59 3.20
N ASN A 76 -0.43 -10.10 3.81
CA ASN A 76 0.89 -10.16 3.22
C ASN A 76 1.89 -10.55 4.30
N ASP A 77 2.24 -11.83 4.34
CA ASP A 77 3.14 -12.38 5.37
C ASP A 77 4.57 -11.83 5.24
N GLU A 78 4.95 -11.30 4.07
CA GLU A 78 6.23 -10.63 3.84
C GLU A 78 6.24 -9.17 4.33
N TYR A 79 5.08 -8.62 4.69
CA TYR A 79 4.93 -7.26 5.19
C TYR A 79 4.59 -7.28 6.67
N SER A 80 5.55 -6.85 7.49
CA SER A 80 5.30 -6.58 8.90
C SER A 80 5.72 -5.15 9.23
N TYR A 81 4.84 -4.43 9.92
CA TYR A 81 5.11 -3.07 10.40
C TYR A 81 6.36 -3.03 11.30
N ASP A 82 6.57 -4.08 12.09
CA ASP A 82 7.68 -4.18 13.04
C ASP A 82 9.04 -4.25 12.30
N PHE A 83 9.08 -4.83 11.09
CA PHE A 83 10.27 -4.79 10.21
C PHE A 83 10.57 -3.37 9.66
N VAL A 84 9.59 -2.47 9.69
CA VAL A 84 9.74 -1.07 9.27
C VAL A 84 10.08 -0.17 10.46
N ALA A 85 9.55 -0.45 11.65
CA ALA A 85 9.85 0.27 12.90
C ALA A 85 11.34 0.17 13.29
N ASP A 86 11.96 -1.02 13.12
CA ASP A 86 13.41 -1.22 13.33
C ASP A 86 14.30 -0.34 12.42
N LYS A 87 13.75 0.20 11.32
CA LYS A 87 14.47 1.15 10.44
C LYS A 87 14.24 2.62 10.83
N GLN A 88 13.27 2.92 11.69
CA GLN A 88 12.88 4.29 12.04
C GLN A 88 13.59 4.86 13.27
N GLU A 89 14.13 4.04 14.18
CA GLU A 89 14.89 4.55 15.34
C GLU A 89 16.19 5.29 14.97
N ILE A 90 16.65 5.22 13.72
CA ILE A 90 17.91 5.86 13.29
C ILE A 90 17.73 7.34 12.90
N LYS A 91 16.51 7.91 12.80
CA LYS A 91 16.35 9.31 12.28
C LYS A 91 15.25 10.13 12.93
N SER A 92 15.41 10.45 14.22
CA SER A 92 14.68 11.54 14.86
C SER A 92 15.52 12.82 14.86
N ALA A 93 15.45 13.60 13.79
CA ALA A 93 15.64 15.05 13.76
C ALA A 93 15.55 15.57 12.31
N ASP A 94 14.36 15.62 11.73
CA ASP A 94 13.89 16.81 11.01
C ASP A 94 12.40 16.66 10.65
N ASN A 95 11.65 17.72 10.92
CA ASN A 95 10.21 17.79 10.69
C ASN A 95 9.93 17.95 9.20
N ASN A 96 9.60 16.87 8.51
CA ASN A 96 8.77 16.84 7.30
C ASN A 96 8.48 15.37 6.94
N VAL A 97 7.37 14.83 7.49
CA VAL A 97 6.94 13.45 7.22
C VAL A 97 6.47 13.35 5.76
N ARG A 98 7.40 13.10 4.86
CA ARG A 98 7.11 12.55 3.53
C ARG A 98 6.85 11.07 3.70
N VAL A 99 5.57 10.72 3.84
CA VAL A 99 5.06 9.36 3.70
C VAL A 99 5.54 8.83 2.33
N PRO A 100 6.22 7.66 2.24
CA PRO A 100 6.62 7.14 0.94
C PRO A 100 5.38 6.62 0.22
N ILE A 101 4.96 7.36 -0.79
CA ILE A 101 3.89 7.03 -1.72
C ILE A 101 4.42 5.89 -2.61
N ARG A 102 4.34 4.62 -2.19
CA ARG A 102 4.91 3.48 -2.96
C ARG A 102 4.35 3.36 -4.38
N SER A 103 3.11 3.80 -4.65
CA SER A 103 2.58 3.87 -6.03
C SER A 103 3.24 4.98 -6.86
N ALA A 104 3.63 6.10 -6.25
CA ALA A 104 4.43 7.12 -6.92
C ALA A 104 5.89 6.68 -7.03
N ASP A 105 6.46 6.03 -6.01
CA ASP A 105 7.83 5.50 -6.07
C ASP A 105 7.97 4.42 -7.15
N ASN A 106 7.02 3.48 -7.28
CA ASN A 106 7.02 2.52 -8.39
C ASN A 106 6.86 3.20 -9.76
N LYS A 107 6.04 4.26 -9.85
CA LYS A 107 5.89 5.05 -11.09
C LYS A 107 7.14 5.88 -11.40
N ILE A 108 7.79 6.45 -10.39
CA ILE A 108 9.04 7.21 -10.48
C ILE A 108 10.18 6.27 -10.88
N MET A 109 10.26 5.10 -10.26
CA MET A 109 11.23 4.05 -10.59
C MET A 109 11.07 3.57 -12.03
N ARG A 110 9.84 3.31 -12.49
CA ARG A 110 9.58 2.98 -13.90
C ARG A 110 10.04 4.09 -14.84
N LYS A 111 9.75 5.37 -14.52
CA LYS A 111 10.23 6.52 -15.32
C LYS A 111 11.76 6.62 -15.36
N GLN A 112 12.43 6.35 -14.25
CA GLN A 112 13.90 6.35 -14.18
C GLN A 112 14.49 5.22 -15.02
N GLN A 113 13.93 4.02 -14.95
CA GLN A 113 14.33 2.88 -15.78
C GLN A 113 14.14 3.15 -17.28
N THR A 114 13.02 3.77 -17.68
CA THR A 114 12.78 4.14 -19.10
C THR A 114 13.84 5.10 -19.64
N LYS A 115 14.20 6.14 -18.87
CA LYS A 115 15.25 7.09 -19.29
C LYS A 115 16.62 6.42 -19.45
N VAL A 116 16.94 5.48 -18.56
CA VAL A 116 18.19 4.72 -18.65
C VAL A 116 18.19 3.82 -19.89
N LEU A 117 17.08 3.15 -20.20
CA LEU A 117 16.96 2.34 -21.42
C LEU A 117 17.09 3.17 -22.71
N GLU A 118 16.49 4.36 -22.75
CA GLU A 118 16.60 5.28 -23.88
C GLU A 118 18.05 5.70 -24.11
N TYR A 119 18.75 6.10 -23.04
CA TYR A 119 20.17 6.45 -23.11
C TYR A 119 21.04 5.28 -23.60
N ILE A 120 20.73 4.05 -23.18
CA ILE A 120 21.47 2.85 -23.59
C ILE A 120 21.19 2.48 -25.04
N LYS A 121 19.96 2.70 -25.55
CA LYS A 121 19.66 2.51 -26.98
C LYS A 121 20.48 3.44 -27.87
N GLU A 122 20.72 4.67 -27.42
CA GLU A 122 21.50 5.66 -28.18
C GLU A 122 23.01 5.47 -28.05
N ASN A 123 23.51 5.11 -26.85
CA ASN A 123 24.94 5.10 -26.54
C ASN A 123 25.54 3.70 -26.29
N GLY A 124 24.73 2.65 -26.35
CA GLY A 124 25.10 1.24 -26.19
C GLY A 124 25.38 0.78 -24.75
N LYS A 125 25.94 1.65 -23.89
CA LYS A 125 26.25 1.31 -22.48
C LYS A 125 26.08 2.51 -21.55
N ILE A 126 25.88 2.23 -20.27
CA ILE A 126 25.81 3.25 -19.21
C ILE A 126 26.66 2.86 -18.01
N THR A 127 27.39 3.81 -17.45
CA THR A 127 28.11 3.65 -16.18
C THR A 127 27.30 4.19 -15.01
N SER A 128 27.62 3.76 -13.78
CA SER A 128 26.92 4.28 -12.59
C SER A 128 27.05 5.79 -12.41
N HIS A 129 28.15 6.40 -12.89
CA HIS A 129 28.33 7.85 -12.83
C HIS A 129 27.53 8.59 -13.92
N GLN A 130 27.40 8.02 -15.12
CA GLN A 130 26.49 8.56 -16.14
C GLN A 130 25.03 8.47 -15.69
N ALA A 131 24.64 7.36 -15.04
CA ALA A 131 23.30 7.21 -14.47
C ALA A 131 23.04 8.20 -13.30
N GLU A 132 24.07 8.54 -12.53
CA GLU A 132 24.01 9.58 -11.49
C GLU A 132 23.58 10.93 -12.07
N ILE A 133 24.28 11.34 -13.13
CA ILE A 133 24.05 12.62 -13.82
C ILE A 133 22.69 12.61 -14.53
N LEU A 134 22.37 11.53 -15.24
CA LEU A 134 21.13 11.38 -16.01
C LEU A 134 19.88 11.43 -15.12
N LEU A 135 19.94 10.77 -13.96
CA LEU A 135 18.80 10.63 -13.05
C LEU A 135 18.77 11.69 -11.94
N GLN A 136 19.83 12.49 -11.82
CA GLN A 136 20.03 13.46 -10.73
C GLN A 136 19.89 12.83 -9.33
N VAL A 137 20.42 11.62 -9.17
CA VAL A 137 20.43 10.88 -7.89
C VAL A 137 21.86 10.65 -7.46
N LYS A 138 22.14 10.40 -6.17
CA LYS A 138 23.49 10.02 -5.72
C LYS A 138 23.94 8.70 -6.34
N GLN A 139 25.24 8.55 -6.60
CA GLN A 139 25.83 7.35 -7.22
C GLN A 139 25.40 6.02 -6.58
N ARG A 140 25.24 5.97 -5.25
CA ARG A 140 24.74 4.79 -4.53
C ARG A 140 23.34 4.37 -5.01
N ARG A 141 22.44 5.33 -5.22
CA ARG A 141 21.08 5.07 -5.71
C ARG A 141 21.09 4.67 -7.19
N ALA A 142 21.94 5.31 -8.00
CA ALA A 142 22.12 4.92 -9.39
C ALA A 142 22.56 3.45 -9.54
N ARG A 143 23.49 2.97 -8.69
CA ARG A 143 23.91 1.56 -8.66
C ARG A 143 22.76 0.60 -8.34
N VAL A 144 21.90 0.97 -7.39
CA VAL A 144 20.73 0.15 -7.02
C VAL A 144 19.76 0.04 -8.19
N ILE A 145 19.44 1.17 -8.85
CA ILE A 145 18.54 1.19 -10.01
C ILE A 145 19.10 0.32 -11.15
N LEU A 146 20.40 0.43 -11.43
CA LEU A 146 21.04 -0.39 -12.47
C LEU A 146 21.03 -1.89 -12.12
N ARG A 147 21.26 -2.25 -10.86
CA ARG A 147 21.17 -3.66 -10.41
C ARG A 147 19.75 -4.21 -10.58
N GLU A 148 18.74 -3.45 -10.16
CA GLU A 148 17.33 -3.83 -10.31
C GLU A 148 16.94 -4.02 -11.79
N MET A 149 17.51 -3.23 -12.71
CA MET A 149 17.28 -3.39 -14.15
C MET A 149 17.87 -4.69 -14.72
N VAL A 150 19.04 -5.10 -14.22
CA VAL A 150 19.67 -6.38 -14.59
C VAL A 150 18.87 -7.55 -14.02
N GLU A 151 18.49 -7.49 -12.75
CA GLU A 151 17.69 -8.53 -12.07
C GLU A 151 16.29 -8.70 -12.71
N ALA A 152 15.70 -7.61 -13.20
CA ALA A 152 14.43 -7.65 -13.92
C ALA A 152 14.54 -8.18 -15.37
N GLY A 153 15.73 -8.62 -15.80
CA GLY A 153 15.96 -9.13 -17.16
C GLY A 153 15.82 -8.07 -18.25
N MET A 154 15.80 -6.77 -17.89
CA MET A 154 15.73 -5.67 -18.86
C MET A 154 17.07 -5.40 -19.54
N GLN A 155 18.14 -6.03 -19.07
CA GLN A 155 19.48 -6.01 -19.67
C GLN A 155 20.16 -7.36 -19.48
N GLU A 156 20.56 -8.02 -20.57
CA GLU A 156 21.52 -9.13 -20.51
C GLU A 156 22.94 -8.55 -20.47
N ASN A 157 23.64 -8.82 -19.36
CA ASN A 157 25.09 -8.68 -19.13
C ASN A 157 25.77 -7.37 -19.58
N MET A 158 26.04 -6.49 -18.60
CA MET A 158 27.10 -5.46 -18.67
C MET A 158 28.50 -6.08 -18.75
#